data_AF-A0A6B3NE23-F1
#
_entry.id   AF-A0A6B3NE23-F1
#
_cell.length_a   1.000
_cell.length_b   1.000
_cell.length_c   1.000
_cell.angle_alpha   90.00
_cell.angle_beta   90.00
_cell.angle_gamma   90.00
#
_symmetry.space_group_name_H-M   'P 1'
#
loop_
_entity.id
_entity.type
_entity.pdbx_description
1 polymer ?
#
loop_
_entity_poly.entity_id
_entity_poly.type
_entity_poly.pdbx_seq_one_letter_code
_entity_poly.pdbx_strand_id
1 'polypeptide(L)'
;RVSTPDKYTLKYPQDFLISWIPPKNPACLATDTDYQELDFWTDDNIGLIKQFSNQVKLAVINSHFLEWLETCCSAPQRKELLDNLLIDCALYYPASERVSTPEEFVEKVANFKGGNWCIPVHDKKGTRVIKITKECHTWLGLELGDLIINQLLEERSKYDKRNPKEKAYNDLFKLYTNTVYGDFVAPYFYIGNVCTGNNITAMARTMAWCMEKGFHGFQTITDGCMFDLGRVIYPNDRRLTSGILFEAYSPSSNGKIKFRPLANADEISPYVDEGLLGLKVSQNGETKSLTNKEAKEWIEHKAIEHLKNLFPGLSVVNHYILEVKEIYDSCVFHGSANYLPSIVNTFLIPKMRSYQNKPCEVWDLEGEQLVKVLEDYYPALEFLTQLSKDSTRVSRGKTYLQSKILKTAQYVKLYSSSHGETKLFPGCNYYEARLVREATLSQFKFRTFEQWQSWEREFKKLLDETGQTYEQFFLNKDGTLNYKKLSKTLDDLIRKGYQRFSESKKASKSRHLHREYSLHPQAIVLSKVKDKLAQAQNHQAEDKDNYK
;
A
#
# COMPACT_ATOMS: atom_id res chain seq x y z
N ARG A 1 -17.40 11.74 3.50
CA ARG A 1 -15.96 12.10 3.56
C ARG A 1 -15.77 13.17 4.62
N VAL A 2 -14.67 13.10 5.35
CA VAL A 2 -14.33 14.04 6.42
C VAL A 2 -12.88 14.51 6.32
N SER A 3 -12.63 15.70 6.85
CA SER A 3 -11.30 16.30 6.96
C SER A 3 -11.14 16.98 8.31
N THR A 4 -9.90 17.04 8.79
CA THR A 4 -9.54 17.99 9.85
C THR A 4 -9.53 19.41 9.29
N PRO A 5 -9.85 20.46 10.07
CA PRO A 5 -9.72 21.84 9.64
C PRO A 5 -8.32 22.13 9.08
N ASP A 6 -8.24 23.10 8.17
CA ASP A 6 -6.96 23.53 7.62
C ASP A 6 -5.99 23.92 8.75
N LYS A 7 -4.77 23.39 8.67
CA LYS A 7 -3.69 23.55 9.66
C LYS A 7 -3.96 22.94 11.04
N TYR A 8 -5.13 22.36 11.30
CA TYR A 8 -5.35 21.62 12.53
C TYR A 8 -4.56 20.32 12.50
N THR A 9 -3.81 20.07 13.58
CA THR A 9 -3.04 18.84 13.78
C THR A 9 -3.62 18.14 15.00
N LEU A 10 -4.14 16.93 14.81
CA LEU A 10 -4.68 16.11 15.90
C LEU A 10 -3.61 15.91 16.97
N LYS A 11 -3.99 16.03 18.24
CA LYS A 11 -3.13 15.76 19.39
C LYS A 11 -2.94 14.27 19.57
N TYR A 12 -4.02 13.50 19.41
CA TYR A 12 -4.00 12.05 19.49
C TYR A 12 -3.77 11.45 18.10
N PRO A 13 -2.73 10.61 17.92
CA PRO A 13 -2.46 10.02 16.62
C PRO A 13 -3.56 9.02 16.23
N GLN A 14 -3.73 8.81 14.93
CA GLN A 14 -4.67 7.86 14.36
C GLN A 14 -4.02 7.11 13.20
N ASP A 15 -4.47 5.88 12.96
CA ASP A 15 -4.09 5.12 11.78
C ASP A 15 -5.22 4.22 11.28
N PHE A 16 -6.42 4.76 11.32
CA PHE A 16 -7.61 4.12 10.78
C PHE A 16 -8.09 4.84 9.51
N LEU A 17 -8.18 6.18 9.58
CA LEU A 17 -8.61 7.03 8.48
C LEU A 17 -7.47 7.20 7.47
N ILE A 18 -7.74 6.77 6.24
CA ILE A 18 -6.86 6.96 5.10
C ILE A 18 -7.29 8.22 4.36
N SER A 19 -6.36 9.15 4.19
CA SER A 19 -6.63 10.39 3.48
C SER A 19 -6.54 10.19 1.98
N TRP A 20 -7.38 10.89 1.24
CA TRP A 20 -7.28 11.04 -0.21
C TRP A 20 -7.01 12.51 -0.53
N ILE A 21 -5.92 12.75 -1.25
CA ILE A 21 -5.55 14.06 -1.75
C ILE A 21 -5.91 14.04 -3.23
N PRO A 22 -6.94 14.78 -3.65
CA PRO A 22 -7.40 14.73 -5.02
C PRO A 22 -6.33 15.32 -5.95
N PRO A 23 -6.34 14.96 -7.25
CA PRO A 23 -5.48 15.61 -8.23
C PRO A 23 -5.82 17.10 -8.34
N LYS A 24 -4.93 17.89 -8.95
CA LYS A 24 -5.12 19.35 -9.12
C LYS A 24 -6.44 19.69 -9.82
N ASN A 25 -6.85 18.87 -10.78
CA ASN A 25 -8.13 18.98 -11.44
C ASN A 25 -8.91 17.66 -11.34
N PRO A 26 -9.80 17.50 -10.34
CA PRO A 26 -10.63 16.31 -10.18
C PRO A 26 -11.59 16.07 -11.36
N ALA A 27 -11.94 17.11 -12.12
CA ALA A 27 -12.78 16.97 -13.31
C ALA A 27 -12.05 16.28 -14.48
N CYS A 28 -10.73 16.19 -14.41
CA CYS A 28 -9.90 15.45 -15.36
C CYS A 28 -9.48 14.07 -14.83
N LEU A 29 -10.19 13.53 -13.82
CA LEU A 29 -10.08 12.10 -13.51
C LEU A 29 -10.41 11.35 -14.80
N ALA A 30 -9.39 10.70 -15.37
CA ALA A 30 -9.53 9.93 -16.60
C ALA A 30 -10.68 8.94 -16.48
N THR A 31 -11.35 8.62 -17.59
CA THR A 31 -12.35 7.57 -17.66
C THR A 31 -11.73 6.19 -17.85
N ASP A 32 -12.45 5.08 -17.64
CA ASP A 32 -11.95 3.73 -17.98
C ASP A 32 -11.47 3.63 -19.44
N THR A 33 -12.08 4.38 -20.36
CA THR A 33 -11.62 4.51 -21.75
C THR A 33 -10.30 5.27 -21.85
N ASP A 34 -10.14 6.37 -21.13
CA ASP A 34 -8.86 7.10 -21.05
C ASP A 34 -7.76 6.28 -20.35
N TYR A 35 -8.14 5.37 -19.44
CA TYR A 35 -7.22 4.52 -18.67
C TYR A 35 -6.66 3.34 -19.46
N GLN A 36 -7.30 2.90 -20.55
CA GLN A 36 -6.69 1.92 -21.46
C GLN A 36 -5.42 2.48 -22.14
N GLU A 37 -5.33 3.81 -22.24
CA GLU A 37 -4.22 4.53 -22.88
C GLU A 37 -3.26 5.23 -21.91
N LEU A 38 -3.49 5.17 -20.59
CA LEU A 38 -2.62 5.79 -19.58
C LEU A 38 -1.73 4.76 -18.88
N ASP A 39 -0.42 5.01 -18.92
CA ASP A 39 0.56 4.16 -18.25
C ASP A 39 0.59 4.53 -16.77
N PHE A 40 -0.25 3.83 -16.01
CA PHE A 40 -0.38 3.84 -14.55
C PHE A 40 -1.03 5.08 -13.90
N TRP A 41 -1.67 4.78 -12.76
CA TRP A 41 -2.12 5.69 -11.73
C TRP A 41 -0.97 6.62 -11.29
N THR A 42 -1.02 7.89 -11.68
CA THR A 42 -0.16 8.94 -11.13
C THR A 42 -0.93 9.74 -10.09
N ASP A 43 -0.25 10.26 -9.07
CA ASP A 43 -0.87 11.16 -8.09
C ASP A 43 -1.52 12.38 -8.77
N ASP A 44 -0.98 12.80 -9.92
CA ASP A 44 -1.51 13.91 -10.73
C ASP A 44 -2.84 13.58 -11.43
N ASN A 45 -3.11 12.31 -11.73
CA ASN A 45 -4.31 11.90 -12.45
C ASN A 45 -5.40 11.38 -11.50
N ILE A 46 -5.03 10.64 -10.46
CA ILE A 46 -5.99 9.88 -9.61
C ILE A 46 -5.99 10.36 -8.14
N GLY A 47 -5.06 11.25 -7.83
CA GLY A 47 -4.80 11.71 -6.47
C GLY A 47 -3.90 10.75 -5.68
N LEU A 48 -3.46 11.21 -4.52
CA LEU A 48 -2.64 10.46 -3.59
C LEU A 48 -3.52 9.85 -2.49
N ILE A 49 -3.38 8.56 -2.26
CA ILE A 49 -3.93 7.89 -1.08
C ILE A 49 -2.81 7.72 -0.05
N LYS A 50 -2.97 8.32 1.13
CA LYS A 50 -1.98 8.21 2.20
C LYS A 50 -2.61 8.32 3.58
N GLN A 51 -2.08 7.55 4.52
CA GLN A 51 -2.43 7.66 5.92
C GLN A 51 -1.50 8.64 6.63
N PHE A 52 -2.08 9.58 7.38
CA PHE A 52 -1.36 10.53 8.20
C PHE A 52 -1.74 10.37 9.67
N SER A 53 -0.76 10.43 10.57
CA SER A 53 -1.03 10.16 11.98
C SER A 53 -1.78 11.28 12.68
N ASN A 54 -1.63 12.54 12.25
CA ASN A 54 -2.20 13.69 12.95
C ASN A 54 -3.03 14.60 12.03
N GLN A 55 -3.41 14.13 10.84
CA GLN A 55 -4.23 14.88 9.90
C GLN A 55 -5.14 13.92 9.14
N VAL A 56 -6.32 14.42 8.75
CA VAL A 56 -7.26 13.68 7.91
C VAL A 56 -7.69 14.58 6.75
N LYS A 57 -7.60 14.10 5.52
CA LYS A 57 -8.08 14.80 4.32
C LYS A 57 -8.98 13.90 3.49
N LEU A 58 -10.23 14.31 3.30
CA LEU A 58 -11.25 13.63 2.50
C LEU A 58 -11.38 12.12 2.79
N ALA A 59 -11.15 11.69 4.03
CA ALA A 59 -11.24 10.28 4.40
C ALA A 59 -12.70 9.81 4.40
N VAL A 60 -12.92 8.54 4.06
CA VAL A 60 -14.26 7.94 4.08
C VAL A 60 -14.57 7.44 5.49
N ILE A 61 -15.76 7.80 6.00
CA ILE A 61 -16.33 7.27 7.24
C ILE A 61 -17.61 6.49 6.91
N ASN A 62 -17.91 5.49 7.73
CA ASN A 62 -19.01 4.53 7.59
C ASN A 62 -19.29 3.91 8.98
N SER A 63 -20.18 2.92 9.05
CA SER A 63 -20.53 2.21 10.29
C SER A 63 -19.31 1.63 11.02
N HIS A 64 -18.38 0.99 10.31
CA HIS A 64 -17.18 0.40 10.94
C HIS A 64 -16.23 1.45 11.53
N PHE A 65 -16.16 2.66 10.94
CA PHE A 65 -15.46 3.78 11.57
C PHE A 65 -16.12 4.17 12.89
N LEU A 66 -17.47 4.19 12.95
CA LEU A 66 -18.18 4.52 14.18
C LEU A 66 -17.95 3.45 15.27
N GLU A 67 -18.02 2.16 14.92
CA GLU A 67 -17.66 1.08 15.83
C GLU A 67 -16.24 1.25 16.37
N TRP A 68 -15.27 1.53 15.51
CA TRP A 68 -13.88 1.80 15.91
C TRP A 68 -13.75 3.05 16.80
N LEU A 69 -14.46 4.12 16.48
CA LEU A 69 -14.47 5.35 17.25
C LEU A 69 -15.01 5.13 18.68
N GLU A 70 -15.99 4.23 18.84
CA GLU A 70 -16.62 3.94 20.13
C GLU A 70 -15.86 2.89 20.95
N THR A 71 -15.28 1.90 20.27
CA THR A 71 -14.73 0.69 20.91
C THR A 71 -13.21 0.67 20.96
N CYS A 72 -12.53 1.41 20.09
CA CYS A 72 -11.07 1.45 20.04
C CYS A 72 -10.49 2.79 20.50
N CYS A 73 -11.16 3.92 20.35
CA CYS A 73 -10.60 5.20 20.77
C CYS A 73 -10.67 5.41 22.29
N SER A 74 -9.66 6.09 22.85
CA SER A 74 -9.77 6.65 24.20
C SER A 74 -10.79 7.79 24.24
N ALA A 75 -11.39 8.09 25.40
CA ALA A 75 -12.37 9.18 25.49
C ALA A 75 -11.83 10.55 24.99
N PRO A 76 -10.59 10.97 25.32
CA PRO A 76 -10.02 12.20 24.78
C PRO A 76 -9.80 12.16 23.26
N GLN A 77 -9.34 11.03 22.73
CA GLN A 77 -9.14 10.84 21.28
C GLN A 77 -10.48 10.89 20.53
N ARG A 78 -11.50 10.18 21.05
CA ARG A 78 -12.86 10.19 20.51
C ARG A 78 -13.43 11.61 20.48
N LYS A 79 -13.31 12.33 21.60
CA LYS A 79 -13.76 13.72 21.69
C LYS A 79 -13.05 14.60 20.67
N GLU A 80 -11.73 14.51 20.56
CA GLU A 80 -10.98 15.30 19.59
C GLU A 80 -11.44 15.02 18.15
N LEU A 81 -11.62 13.75 17.78
CA LEU A 81 -12.09 13.38 16.44
C LEU A 81 -13.51 13.90 16.18
N LEU A 82 -14.42 13.82 17.14
CA LEU A 82 -15.79 14.35 16.99
C LEU A 82 -15.80 15.88 16.88
N ASP A 83 -14.97 16.57 17.65
CA ASP A 83 -14.91 18.04 17.67
C ASP A 83 -14.22 18.61 16.41
N ASN A 84 -13.32 17.84 15.76
CA ASN A 84 -12.45 18.34 14.70
C ASN A 84 -12.55 17.60 13.37
N LEU A 85 -13.39 16.58 13.20
CA LEU A 85 -13.67 16.03 11.87
C LEU A 85 -14.84 16.78 11.24
N LEU A 86 -14.54 17.61 10.25
CA LEU A 86 -15.54 18.33 9.46
C LEU A 86 -16.05 17.43 8.34
N ILE A 87 -17.36 17.47 8.09
CA ILE A 87 -17.99 16.74 7.00
C ILE A 87 -17.82 17.56 5.71
N ASP A 88 -16.99 17.08 4.79
CA ASP A 88 -16.82 17.71 3.48
C ASP A 88 -17.93 17.30 2.50
N CYS A 89 -18.38 16.05 2.60
CA CYS A 89 -19.39 15.46 1.72
C CYS A 89 -20.06 14.28 2.42
N ALA A 90 -21.37 14.18 2.33
CA ALA A 90 -22.13 13.05 2.84
C ALA A 90 -22.99 12.46 1.70
N LEU A 91 -23.03 11.13 1.64
CA LEU A 91 -23.90 10.38 0.76
C LEU A 91 -24.47 9.22 1.58
N TYR A 92 -25.78 9.05 1.55
CA TYR A 92 -26.48 8.04 2.33
C TYR A 92 -27.81 7.69 1.66
N TYR A 93 -28.34 6.52 2.01
CA TYR A 93 -29.68 6.09 1.63
C TYR A 93 -30.61 6.26 2.83
N PRO A 94 -31.58 7.19 2.79
CA PRO A 94 -32.49 7.40 3.90
C PRO A 94 -33.39 6.19 4.11
N ALA A 95 -33.47 5.69 5.35
CA ALA A 95 -34.31 4.53 5.67
C ALA A 95 -35.79 4.76 5.35
N SER A 96 -36.26 6.01 5.39
CA SER A 96 -37.64 6.39 5.04
C SER A 96 -37.99 6.20 3.57
N GLU A 97 -37.00 6.14 2.68
CA GLU A 97 -37.20 5.96 1.24
C GLU A 97 -36.95 4.49 0.81
N ARG A 98 -36.67 3.59 1.76
CA ARG A 98 -36.45 2.18 1.46
C ARG A 98 -37.77 1.51 1.07
N VAL A 99 -37.74 0.72 0.00
CA VAL A 99 -38.81 -0.20 -0.39
C VAL A 99 -38.39 -1.65 -0.22
N SER A 100 -39.37 -2.55 -0.17
CA SER A 100 -39.10 -3.97 0.11
C SER A 100 -39.11 -4.85 -1.14
N THR A 101 -39.75 -4.40 -2.24
CA THR A 101 -39.87 -5.21 -3.46
C THR A 101 -39.51 -4.42 -4.73
N PRO A 102 -39.08 -5.11 -5.81
CA PRO A 102 -38.87 -4.50 -7.11
C PRO A 102 -40.13 -3.81 -7.67
N GLU A 103 -41.31 -4.38 -7.44
CA GLU A 103 -42.58 -3.83 -7.94
C GLU A 103 -42.89 -2.48 -7.27
N GLU A 104 -42.74 -2.39 -5.94
CA GLU A 104 -42.90 -1.14 -5.20
C GLU A 104 -41.88 -0.09 -5.65
N PHE A 105 -40.64 -0.52 -5.92
CA PHE A 105 -39.61 0.36 -6.46
C PHE A 105 -40.01 0.95 -7.81
N VAL A 106 -40.39 0.10 -8.77
CA VAL A 106 -40.82 0.52 -10.12
C VAL A 106 -42.02 1.46 -10.04
N GLU A 107 -43.01 1.14 -9.20
CA GLU A 107 -44.20 1.97 -9.00
C GLU A 107 -43.84 3.36 -8.45
N LYS A 108 -43.02 3.44 -7.39
CA LYS A 108 -42.61 4.72 -6.80
C LYS A 108 -41.78 5.56 -7.76
N VAL A 109 -40.88 4.94 -8.53
CA VAL A 109 -40.10 5.64 -9.56
C VAL A 109 -41.03 6.18 -10.66
N ALA A 110 -41.97 5.37 -11.15
CA ALA A 110 -42.91 5.79 -12.19
C ALA A 110 -43.85 6.92 -11.75
N ASN A 111 -44.26 6.93 -10.49
CA ASN A 111 -45.19 7.91 -9.94
C ASN A 111 -44.52 9.19 -9.41
N PHE A 112 -43.18 9.25 -9.38
CA PHE A 112 -42.46 10.39 -8.84
C PHE A 112 -42.47 11.59 -9.80
N LYS A 113 -43.01 12.73 -9.35
CA LYS A 113 -43.22 13.92 -10.21
C LYS A 113 -42.13 15.00 -10.13
N GLY A 114 -41.00 14.74 -9.47
CA GLY A 114 -39.89 15.70 -9.39
C GLY A 114 -40.22 17.02 -8.70
N GLY A 115 -39.23 17.91 -8.58
CA GLY A 115 -39.44 19.31 -8.19
C GLY A 115 -38.14 20.03 -7.85
N ASN A 116 -37.88 21.20 -8.44
CA ASN A 116 -36.66 21.96 -8.19
C ASN A 116 -37.00 23.31 -7.54
N TRP A 117 -36.33 23.62 -6.43
CA TRP A 117 -36.55 24.83 -5.65
C TRP A 117 -35.21 25.56 -5.45
N CYS A 118 -35.24 26.89 -5.41
CA CYS A 118 -34.11 27.70 -5.02
C CYS A 118 -34.52 28.58 -3.84
N ILE A 119 -33.81 28.46 -2.72
CA ILE A 119 -34.08 29.24 -1.51
C ILE A 119 -32.87 30.15 -1.25
N PRO A 120 -33.02 31.49 -1.31
CA PRO A 120 -32.01 32.39 -0.81
C PRO A 120 -32.01 32.34 0.72
N VAL A 121 -30.87 32.01 1.32
CA VAL A 121 -30.65 32.05 2.76
C VAL A 121 -29.70 33.19 3.07
N HIS A 122 -30.19 34.15 3.88
CA HIS A 122 -29.39 35.26 4.38
C HIS A 122 -28.84 34.89 5.76
N ASP A 123 -27.53 34.90 5.92
CA ASP A 123 -26.86 34.75 7.20
C ASP A 123 -25.88 35.89 7.45
N LYS A 124 -25.24 35.91 8.63
CA LYS A 124 -24.27 36.96 9.02
C LYS A 124 -23.06 37.05 8.07
N LYS A 125 -22.82 36.03 7.24
CA LYS A 125 -21.70 35.94 6.29
C LYS A 125 -22.12 36.26 4.84
N GLY A 126 -23.41 36.48 4.58
CA GLY A 126 -23.93 36.92 3.29
C GLY A 126 -25.19 36.17 2.85
N THR A 127 -25.54 36.33 1.57
CA THR A 127 -26.63 35.58 0.93
C THR A 127 -26.06 34.35 0.25
N ARG A 128 -26.55 33.16 0.59
CA ARG A 128 -26.26 31.92 -0.13
C ARG A 128 -27.52 31.36 -0.76
N VAL A 129 -27.41 30.84 -1.99
CA VAL A 129 -28.52 30.19 -2.67
C VAL A 129 -28.46 28.70 -2.37
N ILE A 130 -29.51 28.15 -1.75
CA ILE A 130 -29.70 26.72 -1.60
C ILE A 130 -30.52 26.24 -2.79
N LYS A 131 -29.89 25.45 -3.66
CA LYS A 131 -30.58 24.71 -4.72
C LYS A 131 -31.01 23.36 -4.16
N ILE A 132 -32.30 23.07 -4.23
CA ILE A 132 -32.87 21.80 -3.81
C ILE A 132 -33.44 21.14 -5.06
N THR A 133 -32.78 20.07 -5.50
CA THR A 133 -33.29 19.19 -6.55
C THR A 133 -34.02 18.04 -5.87
N LYS A 134 -35.33 17.89 -6.12
CA LYS A 134 -36.11 16.77 -5.60
C LYS A 134 -36.11 15.68 -6.66
N GLU A 135 -35.25 14.69 -6.48
CA GLU A 135 -35.18 13.48 -7.30
C GLU A 135 -35.84 12.30 -6.56
N CYS A 136 -36.12 11.21 -7.28
CA CYS A 136 -36.62 10.00 -6.64
C CYS A 136 -35.46 9.35 -5.89
N HIS A 137 -35.49 9.41 -4.57
CA HIS A 137 -34.49 8.79 -3.70
C HIS A 137 -34.94 7.44 -3.14
N THR A 138 -36.06 6.92 -3.65
CA THR A 138 -36.52 5.56 -3.35
C THR A 138 -35.40 4.58 -3.66
N TRP A 139 -35.17 3.60 -2.79
CA TRP A 139 -34.13 2.60 -3.01
C TRP A 139 -34.54 1.22 -2.51
N LEU A 140 -34.07 0.20 -3.21
CA LEU A 140 -34.23 -1.21 -2.86
C LEU A 140 -32.87 -1.78 -2.43
N GLY A 141 -32.85 -2.45 -1.29
CA GLY A 141 -31.67 -3.20 -0.85
C GLY A 141 -31.69 -4.61 -1.44
N LEU A 142 -30.61 -5.00 -2.12
CA LEU A 142 -30.42 -6.34 -2.67
C LEU A 142 -29.18 -6.99 -2.06
N GLU A 143 -29.26 -8.28 -1.75
CA GLU A 143 -28.11 -9.05 -1.27
C GLU A 143 -27.28 -9.53 -2.47
N LEU A 144 -26.07 -8.97 -2.64
CA LEU A 144 -25.19 -9.31 -3.76
C LEU A 144 -24.77 -10.79 -3.76
N GLY A 145 -24.71 -11.40 -2.57
CA GLY A 145 -24.50 -12.83 -2.36
C GLY A 145 -25.48 -13.64 -3.19
N ASP A 146 -26.76 -13.48 -2.87
CA ASP A 146 -27.85 -14.22 -3.51
C ASP A 146 -28.07 -13.82 -4.97
N LEU A 147 -27.85 -12.54 -5.30
CA LEU A 147 -28.07 -12.03 -6.65
C LEU A 147 -27.13 -12.67 -7.68
N ILE A 148 -25.82 -12.79 -7.37
CA ILE A 148 -24.83 -13.24 -8.35
C ILE A 148 -23.62 -13.96 -7.75
N ILE A 149 -23.13 -13.56 -6.58
CA ILE A 149 -21.85 -14.06 -6.07
C ILE A 149 -21.92 -15.54 -5.70
N ASN A 150 -23.00 -15.98 -5.06
CA ASN A 150 -23.18 -17.37 -4.65
C ASN A 150 -23.22 -18.30 -5.88
N GLN A 151 -23.89 -17.88 -6.96
CA GLN A 151 -23.94 -18.63 -8.22
C GLN A 151 -22.55 -18.72 -8.86
N LEU A 152 -21.78 -17.62 -8.91
CA LEU A 152 -20.41 -17.63 -9.44
C LEU A 152 -19.48 -18.54 -8.63
N LEU A 153 -19.63 -18.57 -7.30
CA LEU A 153 -18.86 -19.44 -6.42
C LEU A 153 -19.25 -20.91 -6.60
N GLU A 154 -20.55 -21.20 -6.75
CA GLU A 154 -21.05 -22.54 -7.04
C GLU A 154 -20.51 -23.04 -8.38
N GLU A 155 -20.61 -22.25 -9.45
CA GLU A 155 -20.05 -22.60 -10.76
C GLU A 155 -18.55 -22.82 -10.67
N ARG A 156 -17.81 -21.95 -9.97
CA ARG A 156 -16.37 -22.11 -9.77
C ARG A 156 -16.02 -23.42 -9.07
N SER A 157 -16.84 -23.87 -8.12
CA SER A 157 -16.60 -25.08 -7.32
C SER A 157 -16.66 -26.37 -8.15
N LYS A 158 -17.30 -26.33 -9.33
CA LYS A 158 -17.40 -27.47 -10.26
C LYS A 158 -16.09 -27.80 -10.98
N TYR A 159 -15.09 -26.90 -10.93
CA TYR A 159 -13.83 -27.02 -11.66
C TYR A 159 -12.64 -27.12 -10.69
N ASP A 160 -11.83 -28.18 -10.79
CA ASP A 160 -10.65 -28.36 -9.94
C ASP A 160 -9.49 -27.45 -10.38
N LYS A 161 -9.01 -26.63 -9.44
CA LYS A 161 -7.84 -25.76 -9.62
C LYS A 161 -6.53 -26.53 -9.86
N ARG A 162 -6.47 -27.82 -9.51
CA ARG A 162 -5.30 -28.70 -9.69
C ARG A 162 -5.30 -29.42 -11.03
N ASN A 163 -6.46 -29.57 -11.68
CA ASN A 163 -6.57 -30.17 -13.00
C ASN A 163 -6.25 -29.12 -14.09
N PRO A 164 -5.17 -29.25 -14.89
CA PRO A 164 -4.81 -28.26 -15.90
C PRO A 164 -5.90 -27.97 -16.94
N LYS A 165 -6.77 -28.95 -17.25
CA LYS A 165 -7.86 -28.79 -18.23
C LYS A 165 -9.02 -27.95 -17.69
N GLU A 166 -9.26 -28.00 -16.38
CA GLU A 166 -10.36 -27.31 -15.71
C GLU A 166 -9.90 -25.99 -15.07
N LYS A 167 -8.60 -25.86 -14.80
CA LYS A 167 -7.99 -24.66 -14.19
C LYS A 167 -8.37 -23.38 -14.93
N ALA A 168 -8.43 -23.40 -16.25
CA ALA A 168 -8.83 -22.24 -17.05
C ALA A 168 -10.25 -21.75 -16.69
N TYR A 169 -11.21 -22.66 -16.50
CA TYR A 169 -12.57 -22.33 -16.08
C TYR A 169 -12.61 -21.88 -14.62
N ASN A 170 -11.89 -22.55 -13.71
CA ASN A 170 -11.81 -22.10 -12.31
C ASN A 170 -11.26 -20.66 -12.22
N ASP A 171 -10.21 -20.36 -12.99
CA ASP A 171 -9.60 -19.04 -13.06
C ASP A 171 -10.54 -18.00 -13.70
N LEU A 172 -11.34 -18.40 -14.71
CA LEU A 172 -12.35 -17.54 -15.31
C LEU A 172 -13.43 -17.12 -14.29
N PHE A 173 -14.03 -18.06 -13.58
CA PHE A 173 -15.05 -17.74 -12.57
C PHE A 173 -14.47 -16.97 -11.38
N LYS A 174 -13.22 -17.24 -11.00
CA LYS A 174 -12.48 -16.42 -10.03
C LYS A 174 -12.34 -14.98 -10.53
N LEU A 175 -11.98 -14.80 -11.80
CA LEU A 175 -11.85 -13.48 -12.42
C LEU A 175 -13.20 -12.76 -12.39
N TYR A 176 -14.29 -13.37 -12.86
CA TYR A 176 -15.62 -12.77 -12.80
C TYR A 176 -16.02 -12.37 -11.39
N THR A 177 -15.84 -13.25 -10.40
CA THR A 177 -16.15 -12.94 -8.99
C THR A 177 -15.40 -11.70 -8.51
N ASN A 178 -14.11 -11.58 -8.85
CA ASN A 178 -13.29 -10.43 -8.46
C ASN A 178 -13.63 -9.16 -9.24
N THR A 179 -14.00 -9.29 -10.53
CA THR A 179 -14.34 -8.15 -11.40
C THR A 179 -15.67 -7.52 -11.02
N VAL A 180 -16.65 -8.29 -10.53
CA VAL A 180 -17.95 -7.77 -10.09
C VAL A 180 -17.81 -6.62 -9.09
N TYR A 181 -16.88 -6.72 -8.13
CA TYR A 181 -16.60 -5.60 -7.21
C TYR A 181 -16.09 -4.36 -7.97
N GLY A 182 -15.16 -4.54 -8.90
CA GLY A 182 -14.64 -3.46 -9.75
C GLY A 182 -15.74 -2.72 -10.50
N ASP A 183 -16.64 -3.46 -11.13
CA ASP A 183 -17.75 -2.89 -11.90
C ASP A 183 -18.74 -2.13 -11.00
N PHE A 184 -19.01 -2.64 -9.79
CA PHE A 184 -19.87 -1.96 -8.81
C PHE A 184 -19.23 -0.71 -8.20
N VAL A 185 -17.92 -0.54 -8.23
CA VAL A 185 -17.27 0.66 -7.67
C VAL A 185 -16.79 1.65 -8.72
N ALA A 186 -16.74 1.23 -9.97
CA ALA A 186 -16.35 2.06 -11.09
C ALA A 186 -17.49 3.01 -11.48
N PRO A 187 -17.21 4.32 -11.59
CA PRO A 187 -18.23 5.31 -11.97
C PRO A 187 -18.67 5.22 -13.43
N TYR A 188 -18.03 4.36 -14.23
CA TYR A 188 -18.28 4.22 -15.67
C TYR A 188 -19.36 3.18 -16.00
N PHE A 189 -19.71 2.33 -15.03
CA PHE A 189 -20.80 1.37 -15.20
C PHE A 189 -22.10 1.94 -14.65
N TYR A 190 -23.22 1.66 -15.33
CA TYR A 190 -24.55 2.06 -14.87
C TYR A 190 -24.92 1.44 -13.51
N ILE A 191 -24.34 0.29 -13.19
CA ILE A 191 -24.50 -0.39 -11.89
C ILE A 191 -23.55 0.17 -10.80
N GLY A 192 -22.68 1.12 -11.15
CA GLY A 192 -21.69 1.70 -10.26
C GLY A 192 -22.35 2.38 -9.06
N ASN A 193 -21.96 1.96 -7.85
CA ASN A 193 -22.50 2.43 -6.59
C ASN A 193 -21.38 2.71 -5.58
N VAL A 194 -21.05 4.00 -5.46
CA VAL A 194 -20.00 4.49 -4.55
C VAL A 194 -20.30 4.22 -3.07
N CYS A 195 -21.58 4.16 -2.66
CA CYS A 195 -21.96 3.81 -1.29
C CYS A 195 -21.64 2.34 -1.00
N THR A 196 -22.08 1.43 -1.86
CA THR A 196 -21.82 0.00 -1.75
C THR A 196 -20.32 -0.27 -1.76
N GLY A 197 -19.61 0.30 -2.74
CA GLY A 197 -18.16 0.17 -2.86
C GLY A 197 -17.41 0.59 -1.61
N ASN A 198 -17.75 1.77 -1.07
CA ASN A 198 -17.11 2.28 0.14
C ASN A 198 -17.38 1.43 1.37
N ASN A 199 -18.56 0.84 1.52
CA ASN A 199 -18.89 -0.07 2.62
C ASN A 199 -18.13 -1.39 2.51
N ILE A 200 -18.08 -2.01 1.33
CA ILE A 200 -17.31 -3.24 1.09
C ILE A 200 -15.83 -3.01 1.45
N THR A 201 -15.22 -1.96 0.92
CA THR A 201 -13.79 -1.69 1.19
C THR A 201 -13.56 -1.26 2.64
N ALA A 202 -14.52 -0.61 3.28
CA ALA A 202 -14.40 -0.23 4.68
C ALA A 202 -14.32 -1.45 5.60
N MET A 203 -15.14 -2.45 5.32
CA MET A 203 -15.12 -3.71 6.04
C MET A 203 -13.73 -4.37 5.92
N ALA A 204 -13.22 -4.52 4.69
CA ALA A 204 -11.88 -5.08 4.45
C ALA A 204 -10.77 -4.28 5.16
N ARG A 205 -10.79 -2.94 5.07
CA ARG A 205 -9.82 -2.06 5.75
C ARG A 205 -9.88 -2.17 7.27
N THR A 206 -11.07 -2.31 7.84
CA THR A 206 -11.25 -2.46 9.29
C THR A 206 -10.64 -3.79 9.73
N MET A 207 -10.88 -4.88 8.98
CA MET A 207 -10.25 -6.16 9.27
C MET A 207 -8.73 -6.13 9.10
N ALA A 208 -8.22 -5.47 8.05
CA ALA A 208 -6.79 -5.27 7.84
C ALA A 208 -6.15 -4.48 9.00
N TRP A 209 -6.84 -3.46 9.51
CA TRP A 209 -6.42 -2.74 10.72
C TRP A 209 -6.40 -3.66 11.94
N CYS A 210 -7.44 -4.48 12.14
CA CYS A 210 -7.47 -5.47 13.22
C CYS A 210 -6.29 -6.44 13.13
N MET A 211 -5.98 -6.98 11.93
CA MET A 211 -4.84 -7.87 11.72
C MET A 211 -3.51 -7.15 12.00
N GLU A 212 -3.30 -5.96 11.44
CA GLU A 212 -2.09 -5.17 11.68
C GLU A 212 -1.88 -4.92 13.18
N LYS A 213 -2.93 -4.50 13.88
CA LYS A 213 -2.84 -4.12 15.29
C LYS A 213 -2.87 -5.29 16.25
N GLY A 214 -3.58 -6.37 15.93
CA GLY A 214 -3.66 -7.54 16.79
C GLY A 214 -2.47 -8.46 16.67
N PHE A 215 -1.93 -8.61 15.46
CA PHE A 215 -0.79 -9.48 15.20
C PHE A 215 0.55 -8.77 15.23
N HIS A 216 0.57 -7.44 15.43
CA HIS A 216 1.76 -6.63 15.19
C HIS A 216 2.29 -6.86 13.76
N GLY A 217 1.36 -6.81 12.81
CA GLY A 217 1.58 -7.18 11.43
C GLY A 217 2.54 -6.26 10.68
N PHE A 218 3.28 -6.85 9.76
CA PHE A 218 4.18 -6.23 8.81
C PHE A 218 3.55 -6.25 7.41
N GLN A 219 3.87 -5.24 6.59
CA GLN A 219 3.46 -5.19 5.18
C GLN A 219 1.96 -5.39 4.96
N THR A 220 1.13 -4.79 5.81
CA THR A 220 -0.32 -4.85 5.67
C THR A 220 -0.75 -4.24 4.34
N ILE A 221 -1.50 -5.03 3.56
CA ILE A 221 -2.20 -4.61 2.35
C ILE A 221 -3.71 -4.70 2.60
N THR A 222 -4.53 -4.54 1.56
CA THR A 222 -6.00 -4.45 1.67
C THR A 222 -6.65 -5.62 2.43
N ASP A 223 -6.11 -6.84 2.31
CA ASP A 223 -6.72 -8.08 2.76
C ASP A 223 -5.76 -9.02 3.51
N GLY A 224 -4.55 -8.58 3.85
CA GLY A 224 -3.57 -9.45 4.48
C GLY A 224 -2.36 -8.73 5.07
N CYS A 225 -1.64 -9.43 5.93
CA CYS A 225 -0.35 -9.00 6.49
C CYS A 225 0.54 -10.22 6.76
N MET A 226 1.82 -9.97 6.99
CA MET A 226 2.74 -10.96 7.57
C MET A 226 2.87 -10.68 9.06
N PHE A 227 3.03 -11.68 9.91
CA PHE A 227 3.24 -11.45 11.34
C PHE A 227 4.08 -12.54 11.98
N ASP A 228 4.66 -12.19 13.14
CA ASP A 228 5.47 -13.10 13.95
C ASP A 228 4.56 -13.85 14.94
N LEU A 229 4.48 -15.18 14.77
CA LEU A 229 3.66 -16.05 15.63
C LEU A 229 4.10 -16.00 17.10
N GLY A 230 5.38 -15.78 17.38
CA GLY A 230 5.92 -15.67 18.73
C GLY A 230 5.65 -14.32 19.39
N ARG A 231 5.12 -13.34 18.65
CA ARG A 231 5.07 -11.94 19.08
C ARG A 231 3.82 -11.19 18.64
N VAL A 232 2.65 -11.69 19.02
CA VAL A 232 1.36 -10.99 18.82
C VAL A 232 0.98 -10.15 20.04
N ILE A 233 0.04 -9.22 19.86
CA ILE A 233 -0.32 -8.21 20.88
C ILE A 233 -1.40 -8.75 21.81
N TYR A 234 -1.13 -8.67 23.12
CA TYR A 234 -2.09 -8.96 24.18
C TYR A 234 -2.37 -7.71 25.03
N PRO A 235 -3.60 -7.56 25.54
CA PRO A 235 -3.89 -6.51 26.49
C PRO A 235 -3.10 -6.75 27.79
N ASN A 236 -2.71 -5.64 28.41
CA ASN A 236 -2.36 -5.65 29.83
C ASN A 236 -3.65 -5.67 30.67
N ASP A 237 -3.56 -5.36 31.96
CA ASP A 237 -4.73 -5.17 32.83
C ASP A 237 -5.56 -3.92 32.46
N ARG A 238 -5.32 -3.34 31.28
CA ARG A 238 -5.95 -2.14 30.73
C ARG A 238 -6.49 -2.43 29.33
N ARG A 239 -7.61 -1.81 29.01
CA ARG A 239 -8.18 -1.78 27.66
C ARG A 239 -7.17 -1.20 26.67
N LEU A 240 -6.93 -1.93 25.58
CA LEU A 240 -6.13 -1.43 24.47
C LEU A 240 -6.94 -0.36 23.72
N THR A 241 -6.30 0.78 23.47
CA THR A 241 -6.89 1.87 22.69
C THR A 241 -6.09 2.06 21.41
N SER A 242 -6.70 2.66 20.40
CA SER A 242 -6.05 3.01 19.13
C SER A 242 -4.75 3.78 19.38
N GLY A 243 -4.75 4.76 20.29
CA GLY A 243 -3.54 5.51 20.62
C GLY A 243 -2.41 4.66 21.22
N ILE A 244 -2.74 3.62 21.99
CA ILE A 244 -1.74 2.66 22.51
C ILE A 244 -1.22 1.79 21.36
N LEU A 245 -2.11 1.25 20.54
CA LEU A 245 -1.79 0.35 19.42
C LEU A 245 -1.00 1.06 18.31
N PHE A 246 -1.24 2.36 18.11
CA PHE A 246 -0.51 3.19 17.15
C PHE A 246 1.00 3.15 17.39
N GLU A 247 1.44 3.14 18.65
CA GLU A 247 2.86 3.17 19.02
C GLU A 247 3.49 1.78 19.21
N ALA A 248 2.77 0.69 18.95
CA ALA A 248 3.21 -0.66 19.31
C ALA A 248 4.59 -1.05 18.73
N TYR A 249 4.95 -0.52 17.55
CA TYR A 249 6.25 -0.75 16.92
C TYR A 249 7.40 0.09 17.51
N SER A 250 7.08 1.07 18.37
CA SER A 250 8.05 2.00 18.94
C SER A 250 8.65 1.49 20.25
N PRO A 251 9.94 1.75 20.52
CA PRO A 251 10.52 1.56 21.85
C PRO A 251 9.79 2.31 22.97
N SER A 252 9.11 3.42 22.67
CA SER A 252 8.34 4.20 23.67
C SER A 252 7.08 3.50 24.17
N SER A 253 6.64 2.43 23.50
CA SER A 253 5.46 1.65 23.90
C SER A 253 5.76 0.64 25.01
N ASN A 254 7.03 0.47 25.39
CA ASN A 254 7.47 -0.46 26.42
C ASN A 254 6.63 -0.29 27.71
N GLY A 255 5.96 -1.37 28.12
CA GLY A 255 5.14 -1.43 29.33
C GLY A 255 3.64 -1.18 29.13
N LYS A 256 3.19 -0.66 27.97
CA LYS A 256 1.75 -0.48 27.70
C LYS A 256 1.10 -1.68 27.01
N ILE A 257 1.90 -2.51 26.34
CA ILE A 257 1.47 -3.65 25.55
C ILE A 257 2.30 -4.88 25.96
N LYS A 258 1.67 -6.05 26.04
CA LYS A 258 2.35 -7.35 26.17
C LYS A 258 2.48 -7.98 24.79
N PHE A 259 3.67 -8.49 24.48
CA PHE A 259 3.88 -9.37 23.34
C PHE A 259 4.04 -10.79 23.85
N ARG A 260 3.30 -11.73 23.25
CA ARG A 260 3.38 -13.16 23.57
C ARG A 260 3.16 -14.00 22.31
N PRO A 261 3.53 -15.30 22.33
CA PRO A 261 3.15 -16.20 21.27
C PRO A 261 1.63 -16.30 21.10
N LEU A 262 1.19 -16.53 19.87
CA LEU A 262 -0.22 -16.72 19.53
C LEU A 262 -0.85 -17.82 20.40
N ALA A 263 -2.13 -17.67 20.71
CA ALA A 263 -2.89 -18.55 21.61
C ALA A 263 -2.36 -18.62 23.06
N ASN A 264 -1.56 -17.63 23.50
CA ASN A 264 -0.83 -17.67 24.77
C ASN A 264 -0.01 -18.96 24.92
N ALA A 265 0.58 -19.46 23.83
CA ALA A 265 1.56 -20.53 23.91
C ALA A 265 2.79 -20.05 24.70
N ASP A 266 3.48 -20.98 25.35
CA ASP A 266 4.75 -20.71 26.01
C ASP A 266 5.85 -20.45 24.97
N GLU A 267 5.85 -21.25 23.91
CA GLU A 267 6.77 -21.14 22.78
C GLU A 267 6.11 -21.62 21.49
N ILE A 268 6.45 -20.98 20.37
CA ILE A 268 6.15 -21.45 19.02
C ILE A 268 7.48 -21.45 18.26
N SER A 269 7.91 -22.61 17.78
CA SER A 269 9.14 -22.75 17.01
C SER A 269 8.90 -23.49 15.70
N PRO A 270 9.55 -23.08 14.60
CA PRO A 270 9.45 -23.78 13.33
C PRO A 270 10.24 -25.10 13.37
N TYR A 271 9.78 -26.11 12.63
CA TYR A 271 10.58 -27.29 12.30
C TYR A 271 10.34 -27.68 10.84
N VAL A 272 11.29 -28.44 10.26
CA VAL A 272 11.20 -28.88 8.87
C VAL A 272 10.65 -30.30 8.83
N ASP A 273 9.61 -30.49 8.03
CA ASP A 273 8.98 -31.78 7.78
C ASP A 273 8.76 -31.92 6.27
N GLU A 274 9.40 -32.92 5.66
CA GLU A 274 9.33 -33.16 4.21
C GLU A 274 9.65 -31.93 3.33
N GLY A 275 10.56 -31.06 3.80
CA GLY A 275 10.93 -29.82 3.09
C GLY A 275 9.95 -28.65 3.25
N LEU A 276 8.89 -28.82 4.04
CA LEU A 276 7.94 -27.78 4.41
C LEU A 276 8.11 -27.40 5.88
N LEU A 277 7.69 -26.17 6.24
CA LEU A 277 7.72 -25.72 7.64
C LEU A 277 6.47 -26.18 8.41
N GLY A 278 6.67 -27.02 9.41
CA GLY A 278 5.72 -27.28 10.49
C GLY A 278 5.99 -26.39 11.70
N LEU A 279 5.17 -26.53 12.74
CA LEU A 279 5.30 -25.80 14.01
C LEU A 279 5.35 -26.74 15.21
N LYS A 280 6.25 -26.46 16.15
CA LYS A 280 6.17 -26.98 17.52
C LYS A 280 5.53 -25.91 18.38
N VAL A 281 4.41 -26.25 19.01
CA VAL A 281 3.67 -25.37 19.92
C VAL A 281 3.78 -25.95 21.32
N SER A 282 4.42 -25.22 22.22
CA SER A 282 4.55 -25.59 23.63
C SER A 282 3.53 -24.81 24.45
N GLN A 283 2.73 -25.52 25.25
CA GLN A 283 1.73 -24.92 26.12
C GLN A 283 1.54 -25.76 27.39
N ASN A 284 1.66 -25.12 28.56
CA ASN A 284 1.53 -25.76 29.88
C ASN A 284 2.50 -26.94 30.08
N GLY A 285 3.71 -26.85 29.51
CA GLY A 285 4.73 -27.90 29.60
C GLY A 285 4.59 -29.06 28.60
N GLU A 286 3.53 -29.08 27.80
CA GLU A 286 3.36 -30.04 26.70
C GLU A 286 3.76 -29.42 25.37
N THR A 287 4.45 -30.17 24.50
CA THR A 287 4.83 -29.72 23.16
C THR A 287 4.17 -30.57 22.09
N LYS A 288 3.36 -29.96 21.25
CA LYS A 288 2.73 -30.60 20.09
C LYS A 288 3.45 -30.19 18.81
N SER A 289 3.81 -31.16 17.97
CA SER A 289 4.32 -30.91 16.62
C SER A 289 3.15 -30.95 15.64
N LEU A 290 3.07 -29.94 14.78
CA LEU A 290 2.06 -29.77 13.75
C LEU A 290 2.74 -29.76 12.39
N THR A 291 2.32 -30.64 11.49
CA THR A 291 2.75 -30.61 10.08
C THR A 291 2.40 -29.26 9.43
N ASN A 292 2.96 -28.95 8.26
CA ASN A 292 2.68 -27.66 7.59
C ASN A 292 1.17 -27.39 7.42
N LYS A 293 0.40 -28.41 7.05
CA LYS A 293 -1.05 -28.29 6.87
C LYS A 293 -1.77 -28.04 8.21
N GLU A 294 -1.48 -28.86 9.23
CA GLU A 294 -2.07 -28.70 10.57
C GLU A 294 -1.69 -27.37 11.22
N ALA A 295 -0.46 -26.89 10.97
CA ALA A 295 0.01 -25.61 11.44
C ALA A 295 -0.79 -24.46 10.80
N LYS A 296 -1.03 -24.48 9.48
CA LYS A 296 -1.87 -23.46 8.80
C LYS A 296 -3.28 -23.43 9.40
N GLU A 297 -3.94 -24.57 9.51
CA GLU A 297 -5.29 -24.67 10.08
C GLU A 297 -5.33 -24.19 11.55
N TRP A 298 -4.31 -24.55 12.35
CA TRP A 298 -4.19 -24.09 13.73
C TRP A 298 -4.01 -22.57 13.83
N ILE A 299 -3.12 -21.99 12.99
CA ILE A 299 -2.91 -20.54 12.94
C ILE A 299 -4.21 -19.84 12.55
N GLU A 300 -4.89 -20.27 11.49
CA GLU A 300 -6.14 -19.65 11.01
C GLU A 300 -7.19 -19.56 12.12
N HIS A 301 -7.41 -20.67 12.84
CA HIS A 301 -8.34 -20.72 13.97
C HIS A 301 -7.90 -19.83 15.14
N LYS A 302 -6.63 -19.93 15.56
CA LYS A 302 -6.12 -19.17 16.71
C LYS A 302 -5.95 -17.69 16.44
N ALA A 303 -5.65 -17.31 15.21
CA ALA A 303 -5.55 -15.93 14.77
C ALA A 303 -6.92 -15.22 14.83
N ILE A 304 -7.99 -15.86 14.33
CA ILE A 304 -9.33 -15.23 14.40
C ILE A 304 -9.87 -15.17 15.84
N GLU A 305 -9.63 -16.21 16.65
CA GLU A 305 -9.96 -16.22 18.09
C GLU A 305 -9.25 -15.06 18.81
N HIS A 306 -7.97 -14.86 18.53
CA HIS A 306 -7.18 -13.76 19.08
C HIS A 306 -7.76 -12.39 18.72
N LEU A 307 -8.11 -12.16 17.45
CA LEU A 307 -8.70 -10.89 17.02
C LEU A 307 -10.08 -10.64 17.63
N LYS A 308 -10.92 -11.66 17.76
CA LYS A 308 -12.22 -11.57 18.43
C LYS A 308 -12.09 -11.17 19.89
N ASN A 309 -11.11 -11.73 20.59
CA ASN A 309 -10.82 -11.39 21.98
C ASN A 309 -10.25 -9.97 22.11
N LEU A 310 -9.45 -9.52 21.15
CA LEU A 310 -8.81 -8.21 21.19
C LEU A 310 -9.74 -7.06 20.81
N PHE A 311 -10.64 -7.31 19.85
CA PHE A 311 -11.55 -6.31 19.28
C PHE A 311 -13.02 -6.77 19.34
N PRO A 312 -13.56 -7.11 20.53
CA PRO A 312 -14.91 -7.66 20.63
C PRO A 312 -16.01 -6.68 20.23
N GLY A 313 -15.70 -5.38 20.20
CA GLY A 313 -16.64 -4.33 19.78
C GLY A 313 -16.65 -4.03 18.29
N LEU A 314 -15.79 -4.66 17.48
CA LEU A 314 -15.77 -4.47 16.03
C LEU A 314 -16.48 -5.64 15.37
N SER A 315 -17.62 -5.41 14.72
CA SER A 315 -18.43 -6.49 14.13
C SER A 315 -17.68 -7.28 13.05
N VAL A 316 -16.76 -6.59 12.35
CA VAL A 316 -16.00 -7.13 11.22
C VAL A 316 -15.27 -8.44 11.52
N VAL A 317 -14.77 -8.65 12.74
CA VAL A 317 -14.01 -9.86 13.10
C VAL A 317 -14.87 -11.12 13.11
N ASN A 318 -16.20 -10.98 13.02
CA ASN A 318 -17.14 -12.08 12.91
C ASN A 318 -17.53 -12.42 11.46
N HIS A 319 -17.14 -11.58 10.50
CA HIS A 319 -17.51 -11.73 9.09
C HIS A 319 -16.40 -12.34 8.21
N TYR A 320 -15.20 -12.52 8.75
CA TYR A 320 -14.04 -13.02 8.00
C TYR A 320 -13.57 -14.39 8.48
N ILE A 321 -13.09 -15.17 7.52
CA ILE A 321 -12.23 -16.33 7.74
C ILE A 321 -10.82 -15.90 7.34
N LEU A 322 -9.82 -16.29 8.13
CA LEU A 322 -8.43 -16.06 7.81
C LEU A 322 -7.87 -17.25 7.04
N GLU A 323 -7.03 -16.99 6.04
CA GLU A 323 -6.32 -17.99 5.27
C GLU A 323 -4.80 -17.75 5.41
N VAL A 324 -4.06 -18.78 5.83
CA VAL A 324 -2.60 -18.73 5.88
C VAL A 324 -2.04 -19.21 4.56
N LYS A 325 -1.49 -18.26 3.78
CA LYS A 325 -0.86 -18.59 2.50
C LYS A 325 0.38 -19.45 2.70
N GLU A 326 1.32 -18.98 3.53
CA GLU A 326 2.58 -19.67 3.78
C GLU A 326 3.14 -19.36 5.17
N ILE A 327 4.06 -20.22 5.61
CA ILE A 327 4.83 -20.10 6.85
C ILE A 327 6.31 -19.96 6.46
N TYR A 328 7.00 -19.02 7.10
CA TYR A 328 8.41 -18.70 6.87
C TYR A 328 9.17 -18.70 8.20
N ASP A 329 10.47 -18.96 8.17
CA ASP A 329 11.32 -18.89 9.38
C ASP A 329 11.86 -17.46 9.61
N SER A 330 12.04 -16.70 8.55
CA SER A 330 12.43 -15.29 8.62
C SER A 330 11.93 -14.49 7.41
N CYS A 331 11.92 -13.17 7.55
CA CYS A 331 11.58 -12.26 6.46
C CYS A 331 12.31 -10.92 6.62
N VAL A 332 12.72 -10.34 5.50
CA VAL A 332 13.32 -9.00 5.43
C VAL A 332 12.40 -8.06 4.70
N PHE A 333 12.32 -6.80 5.16
CA PHE A 333 11.43 -5.79 4.63
C PHE A 333 12.18 -4.53 4.18
N HIS A 334 11.71 -3.91 3.09
CA HIS A 334 12.20 -2.61 2.61
C HIS A 334 11.03 -1.82 2.00
N GLY A 335 10.67 -0.65 2.54
CA GLY A 335 9.54 0.09 1.96
C GLY A 335 8.18 -0.59 2.13
N SER A 336 7.16 -0.04 1.47
CA SER A 336 5.85 -0.68 1.32
C SER A 336 5.88 -1.73 0.21
N ALA A 337 5.37 -2.92 0.53
CA ALA A 337 5.24 -4.09 -0.33
C ALA A 337 6.56 -4.62 -0.93
N ASN A 338 7.72 -4.36 -0.29
CA ASN A 338 8.94 -5.10 -0.63
C ASN A 338 9.44 -5.97 0.51
N TYR A 339 9.64 -7.24 0.19
CA TYR A 339 10.02 -8.25 1.17
C TYR A 339 10.73 -9.45 0.53
N LEU A 340 11.53 -10.13 1.34
CA LEU A 340 12.20 -11.39 1.02
C LEU A 340 11.98 -12.38 2.16
N PRO A 341 11.10 -13.37 1.99
CA PRO A 341 10.94 -14.44 2.96
C PRO A 341 12.04 -15.50 2.78
N SER A 342 12.35 -16.22 3.84
CA SER A 342 13.21 -17.40 3.81
C SER A 342 12.53 -18.62 4.43
N ILE A 343 13.08 -19.79 4.09
CA ILE A 343 12.80 -21.07 4.74
C ILE A 343 14.15 -21.78 4.90
N VAL A 344 14.58 -22.07 6.13
CA VAL A 344 15.76 -22.90 6.42
C VAL A 344 17.00 -22.36 5.71
N ASN A 345 17.29 -21.08 5.91
CA ASN A 345 18.38 -20.35 5.25
C ASN A 345 18.30 -20.30 3.70
N THR A 346 17.20 -20.76 3.09
CA THR A 346 16.96 -20.64 1.66
C THR A 346 16.08 -19.43 1.40
N PHE A 347 16.61 -18.45 0.67
CA PHE A 347 15.84 -17.28 0.24
C PHE A 347 14.86 -17.66 -0.87
N LEU A 348 13.62 -17.22 -0.71
CA LEU A 348 12.59 -17.39 -1.74
C LEU A 348 12.67 -16.26 -2.77
N ILE A 349 11.70 -16.24 -3.68
CA ILE A 349 11.60 -15.21 -4.71
C ILE A 349 11.29 -13.85 -4.04
N PRO A 350 12.15 -12.83 -4.20
CA PRO A 350 11.88 -11.51 -3.62
C PRO A 350 10.63 -10.91 -4.26
N LYS A 351 9.91 -10.10 -3.47
CA LYS A 351 8.86 -9.23 -3.98
C LYS A 351 9.35 -7.82 -3.79
N MET A 352 9.62 -7.09 -4.87
CA MET A 352 10.00 -5.68 -4.82
C MET A 352 9.31 -4.95 -5.97
N ARG A 353 8.39 -4.03 -5.65
CA ARG A 353 7.59 -3.32 -6.66
C ARG A 353 8.50 -2.55 -7.60
N SER A 354 8.19 -2.61 -8.89
CA SER A 354 8.97 -2.01 -9.99
C SER A 354 10.29 -2.71 -10.33
N TYR A 355 10.66 -3.82 -9.68
CA TYR A 355 11.82 -4.63 -10.03
C TYR A 355 11.36 -5.97 -10.59
N GLN A 356 12.13 -6.50 -11.55
CA GLN A 356 11.86 -7.82 -12.12
C GLN A 356 12.68 -8.88 -11.40
N ASN A 357 12.11 -10.08 -11.31
CA ASN A 357 12.80 -11.27 -10.80
C ASN A 357 13.46 -12.03 -11.96
N LYS A 358 14.28 -11.31 -12.73
CA LYS A 358 15.00 -11.81 -13.90
C LYS A 358 16.46 -11.33 -13.83
N PRO A 359 17.40 -12.10 -14.40
CA PRO A 359 18.79 -11.66 -14.47
C PRO A 359 18.89 -10.38 -15.29
N CYS A 360 19.78 -9.49 -14.86
CA CYS A 360 20.04 -8.19 -15.48
C CYS A 360 21.54 -8.06 -15.75
N GLU A 361 21.89 -7.33 -16.81
CA GLU A 361 23.27 -6.95 -17.08
C GLU A 361 23.70 -5.79 -16.18
N VAL A 362 24.89 -5.90 -15.60
CA VAL A 362 25.51 -4.83 -14.81
C VAL A 362 26.62 -4.18 -15.62
N TRP A 363 26.67 -2.86 -15.54
CA TRP A 363 27.65 -2.04 -16.23
C TRP A 363 28.48 -1.28 -15.22
N ASP A 364 29.75 -1.06 -15.54
CA ASP A 364 30.69 -0.25 -14.77
C ASP A 364 31.68 0.48 -15.68
N LEU A 365 32.59 1.25 -15.09
CA LEU A 365 33.67 1.94 -15.79
C LEU A 365 35.02 1.28 -15.54
N GLU A 366 35.70 0.92 -16.64
CA GLU A 366 37.13 0.62 -16.65
C GLU A 366 37.86 1.82 -17.28
N GLY A 367 38.42 2.67 -16.42
CA GLY A 367 38.90 4.00 -16.83
C GLY A 367 37.74 4.88 -17.29
N GLU A 368 37.70 5.23 -18.58
CA GLU A 368 36.62 6.03 -19.16
C GLU A 368 35.60 5.19 -19.95
N GLN A 369 35.90 3.92 -20.20
CA GLN A 369 35.11 3.04 -21.05
C GLN A 369 34.03 2.31 -20.24
N LEU A 370 32.81 2.26 -20.78
CA LEU A 370 31.73 1.47 -20.23
C LEU A 370 31.93 0.00 -20.58
N VAL A 371 32.05 -0.84 -19.55
CA VAL A 371 32.19 -2.28 -19.68
C VAL A 371 31.02 -3.00 -19.02
N LYS A 372 30.61 -4.12 -19.61
CA LYS A 372 29.68 -5.05 -18.96
C LYS A 372 30.47 -5.91 -17.99
N VAL A 373 30.10 -5.89 -16.71
CA VAL A 373 30.82 -6.60 -15.64
C VAL A 373 30.12 -7.88 -15.17
N LEU A 374 28.79 -7.98 -15.31
CA LEU A 374 28.02 -9.17 -14.90
C LEU A 374 26.78 -9.36 -15.80
N GLU A 375 26.37 -10.61 -16.04
CA GLU A 375 25.18 -10.96 -16.85
C GLU A 375 24.00 -11.54 -16.04
N ASP A 376 24.25 -12.04 -14.81
CA ASP A 376 23.24 -12.70 -13.97
C ASP A 376 22.98 -11.97 -12.64
N TYR A 377 22.81 -10.64 -12.70
CA TYR A 377 22.53 -9.84 -11.51
C TYR A 377 21.03 -9.79 -11.20
N TYR A 378 20.67 -10.04 -9.94
CA TYR A 378 19.28 -9.95 -9.46
C TYR A 378 19.18 -8.82 -8.42
N PRO A 379 18.94 -7.56 -8.85
CA PRO A 379 19.09 -6.38 -8.00
C PRO A 379 18.28 -6.46 -6.69
N ALA A 380 17.02 -6.88 -6.78
CA ALA A 380 16.13 -6.99 -5.62
C ALA A 380 16.55 -8.13 -4.67
N LEU A 381 16.95 -9.28 -5.21
CA LEU A 381 17.39 -10.42 -4.41
C LEU A 381 18.69 -10.08 -3.67
N GLU A 382 19.66 -9.51 -4.37
CA GLU A 382 20.96 -9.18 -3.79
C GLU A 382 20.82 -8.12 -2.69
N PHE A 383 20.07 -7.05 -2.93
CA PHE A 383 19.85 -6.00 -1.93
C PHE A 383 19.14 -6.53 -0.67
N LEU A 384 18.03 -7.27 -0.84
CA LEU A 384 17.29 -7.81 0.30
C LEU A 384 18.07 -8.91 1.05
N THR A 385 18.88 -9.69 0.34
CA THR A 385 19.78 -10.69 0.95
C THR A 385 20.85 -10.01 1.81
N GLN A 386 21.44 -8.91 1.32
CA GLN A 386 22.42 -8.14 2.09
C GLN A 386 21.79 -7.53 3.35
N LEU A 387 20.57 -7.01 3.25
CA LEU A 387 19.81 -6.53 4.40
C LEU A 387 19.54 -7.64 5.43
N SER A 388 19.26 -8.86 4.98
CA SER A 388 19.11 -10.04 5.84
C SER A 388 20.38 -10.37 6.62
N LYS A 389 21.52 -10.39 5.91
CA LYS A 389 22.82 -10.77 6.47
C LYS A 389 23.37 -9.72 7.42
N ASP A 390 23.44 -8.47 6.98
CA ASP A 390 23.93 -7.34 7.79
C ASP A 390 23.37 -6.00 7.30
N SER A 391 22.25 -5.59 7.88
CA SER A 391 21.63 -4.27 7.65
C SER A 391 22.50 -3.06 8.06
N THR A 392 23.67 -3.26 8.67
CA THR A 392 24.59 -2.18 9.03
C THR A 392 25.71 -1.95 8.00
N ARG A 393 25.92 -2.90 7.07
CA ARG A 393 26.96 -2.86 6.03
C ARG A 393 26.42 -3.40 4.71
N VAL A 394 25.51 -2.63 4.09
CA VAL A 394 24.91 -2.97 2.79
C VAL A 394 25.76 -2.37 1.67
N SER A 395 26.16 -3.16 0.69
CA SER A 395 26.89 -2.67 -0.49
C SER A 395 26.00 -1.76 -1.32
N ARG A 396 26.60 -0.75 -1.95
CA ARG A 396 25.86 0.19 -2.78
C ARG A 396 25.34 -0.47 -4.06
N GLY A 397 24.16 -0.08 -4.51
CA GLY A 397 23.54 -0.62 -5.72
C GLY A 397 24.40 -0.40 -6.97
N LYS A 398 24.39 -1.37 -7.90
CA LYS A 398 25.12 -1.26 -9.17
C LYS A 398 24.20 -0.82 -10.30
N THR A 399 24.74 -0.15 -11.31
CA THR A 399 23.98 0.24 -12.51
C THR A 399 23.64 -1.01 -13.31
N TYR A 400 22.36 -1.25 -13.59
CA TYR A 400 21.93 -2.41 -14.36
C TYR A 400 20.93 -2.04 -15.46
N LEU A 401 20.85 -2.89 -16.49
CA LEU A 401 19.87 -2.78 -17.55
C LEU A 401 18.64 -3.63 -17.23
N GLN A 402 17.47 -3.01 -17.27
CA GLN A 402 16.20 -3.69 -17.14
C GLN A 402 15.46 -3.68 -18.47
N SER A 403 15.10 -4.86 -18.97
CA SER A 403 14.24 -4.98 -20.14
C SER A 403 12.78 -4.68 -19.77
N LYS A 404 12.08 -3.91 -20.61
CA LYS A 404 10.65 -3.62 -20.48
C LYS A 404 9.98 -3.76 -21.84
N ILE A 405 8.73 -4.18 -21.82
CA ILE A 405 7.86 -4.11 -23.00
C ILE A 405 7.36 -2.67 -23.10
N LEU A 406 7.61 -2.02 -24.23
CA LEU A 406 7.07 -0.72 -24.56
C LEU A 406 5.56 -0.86 -24.75
N LYS A 407 4.77 -0.25 -23.86
CA LYS A 407 3.30 -0.24 -23.98
C LYS A 407 2.84 0.91 -24.87
N THR A 408 1.64 0.79 -25.43
CA THR A 408 1.01 1.83 -26.27
C THR A 408 0.97 3.19 -25.58
N ALA A 409 0.49 3.22 -24.33
CA ALA A 409 0.46 4.40 -23.49
C ALA A 409 1.84 5.06 -23.32
N GLN A 410 2.85 4.23 -23.04
CA GLN A 410 4.22 4.70 -22.84
C GLN A 410 4.80 5.27 -24.13
N TYR A 411 4.52 4.61 -25.26
CA TYR A 411 4.95 5.05 -26.58
C TYR A 411 4.39 6.42 -26.92
N VAL A 412 3.07 6.64 -26.77
CA VAL A 412 2.44 7.95 -27.02
C VAL A 412 3.08 9.05 -26.18
N LYS A 413 3.29 8.79 -24.87
CA LYS A 413 3.91 9.76 -23.95
C LYS A 413 5.34 10.12 -24.35
N LEU A 414 6.12 9.11 -24.75
CA LEU A 414 7.53 9.30 -25.07
C LEU A 414 7.76 9.68 -26.53
N TYR A 415 6.73 9.60 -27.39
CA TYR A 415 6.83 9.86 -28.81
C TYR A 415 7.40 11.25 -29.07
N SER A 416 6.91 12.29 -28.39
CA SER A 416 7.40 13.66 -28.57
C SER A 416 8.75 13.95 -27.92
N SER A 417 9.17 13.17 -26.90
CA SER A 417 10.36 13.49 -26.10
C SER A 417 11.60 12.66 -26.42
N SER A 418 11.43 11.40 -26.81
CA SER A 418 12.54 10.45 -26.93
C SER A 418 12.31 9.27 -27.85
N HIS A 419 11.07 8.99 -28.29
CA HIS A 419 10.74 7.79 -29.06
C HIS A 419 10.27 8.07 -30.48
N GLY A 420 9.88 9.31 -30.83
CA GLY A 420 9.41 9.65 -32.18
C GLY A 420 10.46 9.49 -33.26
N GLU A 421 11.73 9.54 -32.88
CA GLU A 421 12.89 9.30 -33.75
C GLU A 421 13.43 7.87 -33.63
N THR A 422 12.91 7.06 -32.69
CA THR A 422 13.35 5.68 -32.48
C THR A 422 12.53 4.69 -33.33
N LYS A 423 13.09 3.52 -33.61
CA LYS A 423 12.35 2.41 -34.27
C LYS A 423 11.50 1.57 -33.29
N LEU A 424 11.35 2.00 -32.05
CA LEU A 424 10.56 1.27 -31.06
C LEU A 424 9.06 1.48 -31.35
N PHE A 425 8.29 0.40 -31.33
CA PHE A 425 6.82 0.44 -31.42
C PHE A 425 6.21 -0.31 -30.23
N PRO A 426 4.93 -0.07 -29.90
CA PRO A 426 4.25 -0.81 -28.84
C PRO A 426 4.40 -2.32 -29.02
N GLY A 427 4.84 -3.02 -27.97
CA GLY A 427 5.19 -4.43 -27.98
C GLY A 427 6.69 -4.72 -28.08
N CYS A 428 7.51 -3.77 -28.54
CA CYS A 428 8.97 -3.93 -28.53
C CYS A 428 9.52 -4.06 -27.11
N ASN A 429 10.58 -4.86 -26.94
CA ASN A 429 11.40 -4.78 -25.75
C ASN A 429 12.38 -3.60 -25.89
N TYR A 430 12.49 -2.78 -24.86
CA TYR A 430 13.53 -1.76 -24.73
C TYR A 430 14.23 -1.91 -23.37
N TYR A 431 15.41 -1.33 -23.24
CA TYR A 431 16.20 -1.37 -22.01
C TYR A 431 16.18 -0.02 -21.32
N GLU A 432 16.07 -0.05 -19.99
CA GLU A 432 16.21 1.11 -19.13
C GLU A 432 17.38 0.87 -18.16
N ALA A 433 18.31 1.81 -18.10
CA ALA A 433 19.37 1.80 -17.10
C ALA A 433 18.82 2.28 -15.75
N ARG A 434 19.02 1.49 -14.70
CA ARG A 434 18.45 1.73 -13.38
C ARG A 434 19.45 1.46 -12.26
N LEU A 435 19.13 2.03 -11.09
CA LEU A 435 19.74 1.74 -9.80
C LEU A 435 18.65 1.28 -8.83
N VAL A 436 19.03 0.40 -7.90
CA VAL A 436 18.16 0.07 -6.77
C VAL A 436 18.02 1.30 -5.89
N ARG A 437 16.78 1.69 -5.61
CA ARG A 437 16.48 2.73 -4.61
C ARG A 437 16.63 2.12 -3.23
N GLU A 438 17.74 2.42 -2.57
CA GLU A 438 18.13 1.86 -1.27
C GLU A 438 17.33 2.46 -0.11
N ALA A 439 16.92 3.73 -0.20
CA ALA A 439 16.00 4.36 0.73
C ALA A 439 14.67 4.69 0.04
N THR A 440 13.59 4.57 0.80
CA THR A 440 12.24 4.90 0.35
C THR A 440 11.43 5.56 1.46
N LEU A 441 10.67 6.60 1.10
CA LEU A 441 9.75 7.26 2.01
C LEU A 441 8.47 6.45 2.28
N SER A 442 8.19 5.41 1.48
CA SER A 442 6.94 4.66 1.57
C SER A 442 6.77 3.89 2.89
N GLN A 443 7.87 3.50 3.53
CA GLN A 443 7.84 2.80 4.83
C GLN A 443 7.45 3.67 6.03
N PHE A 444 7.47 5.00 5.91
CA PHE A 444 7.27 5.89 7.05
C PHE A 444 5.85 6.44 7.12
N LYS A 445 5.31 6.52 8.33
CA LYS A 445 4.02 7.14 8.62
C LYS A 445 4.24 8.62 8.99
N PHE A 446 3.82 9.50 8.10
CA PHE A 446 3.94 10.95 8.29
C PHE A 446 2.81 11.49 9.16
N ARG A 447 3.07 12.59 9.87
CA ARG A 447 2.09 13.25 10.75
C ARG A 447 1.07 14.05 9.98
N THR A 448 1.52 14.78 8.98
CA THR A 448 0.68 15.66 8.16
C THR A 448 1.06 15.55 6.69
N PHE A 449 0.15 16.00 5.82
CA PHE A 449 0.39 16.08 4.37
C PHE A 449 1.53 17.04 4.03
N GLU A 450 1.60 18.20 4.69
CA GLU A 450 2.67 19.18 4.50
C GLU A 450 4.05 18.59 4.84
N GLN A 451 4.12 17.82 5.93
CA GLN A 451 5.33 17.09 6.29
C GLN A 451 5.73 16.13 5.18
N TRP A 452 4.81 15.29 4.71
CA TRP A 452 5.10 14.37 3.61
C TRP A 452 5.58 15.10 2.35
N GLN A 453 4.90 16.18 1.93
CA GLN A 453 5.30 16.96 0.74
C GLN A 453 6.69 17.58 0.89
N SER A 454 7.04 18.06 2.09
CA SER A 454 8.36 18.64 2.34
C SER A 454 9.47 17.57 2.26
N TRP A 455 9.27 16.41 2.88
CA TRP A 455 10.18 15.27 2.75
C TRP A 455 10.29 14.73 1.32
N GLU A 456 9.17 14.67 0.58
CA GLU A 456 9.16 14.21 -0.80
C GLU A 456 9.91 15.18 -1.73
N ARG A 457 9.73 16.49 -1.55
CA ARG A 457 10.47 17.51 -2.31
C ARG A 457 11.97 17.43 -2.05
N GLU A 458 12.39 17.29 -0.80
CA GLU A 458 13.81 17.12 -0.46
C GLU A 458 14.36 15.80 -1.04
N PHE A 459 13.62 14.70 -0.91
CA PHE A 459 14.00 13.40 -1.46
C PHE A 459 14.20 13.44 -2.98
N LYS A 460 13.28 14.06 -3.73
CA LYS A 460 13.39 14.26 -5.18
C LYS A 460 14.59 15.14 -5.52
N LYS A 461 14.75 16.27 -4.82
CA LYS A 461 15.89 17.17 -5.02
C LYS A 461 17.24 16.46 -4.85
N LEU A 462 17.41 15.69 -3.77
CA LEU A 462 18.66 14.94 -3.54
C LEU A 462 18.91 13.92 -4.65
N LEU A 463 17.87 13.19 -5.07
CA LEU A 463 17.95 12.22 -6.14
C LEU A 463 18.39 12.85 -7.46
N ASP A 464 17.81 14.01 -7.80
CA ASP A 464 18.11 14.74 -9.04
C ASP A 464 19.53 15.34 -9.01
N GLU A 465 19.97 15.89 -7.87
CA GLU A 465 21.29 16.53 -7.72
C GLU A 465 22.44 15.51 -7.58
N THR A 466 22.18 14.37 -6.93
CA THR A 466 23.26 13.46 -6.50
C THR A 466 23.16 12.02 -7.03
N GLY A 467 22.03 11.65 -7.64
CA GLY A 467 21.75 10.27 -8.03
C GLY A 467 21.44 9.33 -6.84
N GLN A 468 21.39 9.85 -5.61
CA GLN A 468 20.99 9.15 -4.39
C GLN A 468 20.18 10.07 -3.47
N THR A 469 19.64 9.54 -2.37
CA THR A 469 18.77 10.31 -1.46
C THR A 469 19.47 10.51 -0.12
N TYR A 470 18.90 10.01 0.98
CA TYR A 470 19.45 10.16 2.32
C TYR A 470 20.65 9.22 2.59
N GLU A 471 20.90 8.23 1.74
CA GLU A 471 21.95 7.21 1.91
C GLU A 471 23.34 7.82 2.12
N GLN A 472 23.62 8.93 1.45
CA GLN A 472 24.88 9.68 1.57
C GLN A 472 25.24 10.08 3.00
N PHE A 473 24.26 10.27 3.88
CA PHE A 473 24.49 10.67 5.28
C PHE A 473 24.71 9.48 6.23
N PHE A 474 24.59 8.26 5.73
CA PHE A 474 24.65 7.03 6.52
C PHE A 474 25.66 6.01 5.98
N LEU A 475 26.69 6.50 5.28
CA LEU A 475 27.79 5.66 4.81
C LEU A 475 28.78 5.37 5.94
N ASN A 476 29.25 4.14 5.97
CA ASN A 476 30.39 3.72 6.77
C ASN A 476 31.70 4.22 6.11
N LYS A 477 32.81 4.13 6.84
CA LYS A 477 34.13 4.54 6.32
C LYS A 477 34.57 3.75 5.08
N ASP A 478 34.06 2.54 4.90
CA ASP A 478 34.33 1.67 3.75
C ASP A 478 33.39 1.91 2.56
N GLY A 479 32.50 2.92 2.64
CA GLY A 479 31.52 3.24 1.59
C GLY A 479 30.25 2.40 1.62
N THR A 480 30.14 1.40 2.50
CA THR A 480 28.90 0.62 2.68
C THR A 480 27.83 1.43 3.39
N LEU A 481 26.56 1.13 3.13
CA LEU A 481 25.40 1.80 3.71
C LEU A 481 25.00 1.16 5.05
N ASN A 482 24.87 1.99 6.08
CA ASN A 482 24.25 1.61 7.35
C ASN A 482 22.73 1.81 7.28
N TYR A 483 22.04 0.89 6.60
CA TYR A 483 20.60 0.97 6.36
C TYR A 483 19.78 0.99 7.66
N LYS A 484 20.19 0.21 8.66
CA LYS A 484 19.54 0.20 9.99
C LYS A 484 19.56 1.58 10.64
N LYS A 485 20.70 2.26 10.62
CA LYS A 485 20.83 3.62 11.17
C LYS A 485 20.05 4.64 10.34
N LEU A 486 20.06 4.53 9.02
CA LEU A 486 19.26 5.35 8.11
C LEU A 486 17.78 5.23 8.46
N SER A 487 17.20 4.03 8.38
CA SER A 487 15.77 3.81 8.57
C SER A 487 15.28 4.29 9.94
N LYS A 488 16.01 3.93 11.02
CA LYS A 488 15.69 4.41 12.38
C LYS A 488 15.77 5.91 12.53
N THR A 489 16.76 6.56 11.91
CA THR A 489 16.92 8.01 12.02
C THR A 489 15.81 8.75 11.29
N LEU A 490 15.43 8.30 10.09
CA LEU A 490 14.34 8.92 9.33
C LEU A 490 13.00 8.74 10.06
N ASP A 491 12.69 7.53 10.56
CA ASP A 491 11.47 7.27 11.35
C ASP A 491 11.40 8.19 12.59
N ASP A 492 12.48 8.25 13.38
CA ASP A 492 12.57 9.09 14.58
C ASP A 492 12.31 10.58 14.26
N LEU A 493 12.88 11.09 13.17
CA LEU A 493 12.72 12.49 12.77
C LEU A 493 11.29 12.79 12.28
N ILE A 494 10.74 11.91 11.44
CA ILE A 494 9.36 12.05 10.95
C ILE A 494 8.38 12.03 12.12
N ARG A 495 8.54 11.09 13.06
CA ARG A 495 7.68 11.01 14.26
C ARG A 495 7.81 12.21 15.18
N LYS A 496 8.99 12.82 15.27
CA LYS A 496 9.20 14.07 16.02
C LYS A 496 8.59 15.30 15.33
N GLY A 497 8.12 15.17 14.09
CA GLY A 497 7.46 16.25 13.36
C GLY A 497 8.39 17.16 12.56
N TYR A 498 9.63 16.74 12.30
CA TYR A 498 10.53 17.48 11.40
C TYR A 498 9.93 17.51 10.00
N GLN A 499 9.98 18.66 9.32
CA GLN A 499 9.39 18.80 7.98
C GLN A 499 10.28 18.20 6.89
N ARG A 500 11.57 18.03 7.17
CA ARG A 500 12.56 17.45 6.25
C ARG A 500 13.81 17.05 7.01
N PHE A 501 14.69 16.26 6.40
CA PHE A 501 15.90 15.77 7.04
C PHE A 501 16.83 16.92 7.43
N SER A 502 17.04 17.88 6.52
CA SER A 502 17.95 19.04 6.70
C SER A 502 17.62 19.96 7.86
N GLU A 503 16.41 19.91 8.43
CA GLU A 503 16.04 20.70 9.62
C GLU A 503 16.60 20.11 10.92
N SER A 504 17.02 18.85 10.91
CA SER A 504 17.54 18.21 12.11
C SER A 504 19.00 18.58 12.36
N LYS A 505 19.37 18.84 13.62
CA LYS A 505 20.79 18.95 14.03
C LYS A 505 21.60 17.67 13.75
N LYS A 506 20.91 16.54 13.51
CA LYS A 506 21.52 15.28 13.08
C LYS A 506 21.93 15.28 11.61
N ALA A 507 21.32 16.13 10.78
CA ALA A 507 21.65 16.22 9.36
C ALA A 507 22.97 16.93 9.11
N SER A 508 23.35 17.91 9.94
CA SER A 508 24.54 18.73 9.64
C SER A 508 25.27 19.19 10.90
N LYS A 509 26.59 19.03 10.92
CA LYS A 509 27.50 19.80 11.80
C LYS A 509 27.78 21.20 11.23
N SER A 510 27.54 21.41 9.93
CA SER A 510 27.77 22.66 9.22
C SER A 510 26.50 23.50 9.07
N ARG A 511 26.62 24.79 8.76
CA ARG A 511 25.46 25.64 8.41
C ARG A 511 24.89 25.33 7.01
N HIS A 512 25.56 24.50 6.21
CA HIS A 512 25.28 24.32 4.78
C HIS A 512 25.36 22.84 4.35
N LEU A 513 24.28 22.09 4.57
CA LEU A 513 24.20 20.65 4.28
C LEU A 513 24.59 20.27 2.83
N HIS A 514 24.30 21.15 1.85
CA HIS A 514 24.62 20.90 0.44
C HIS A 514 26.13 20.71 0.18
N ARG A 515 27.00 21.23 1.06
CA ARG A 515 28.45 21.04 0.95
C ARG A 515 28.91 19.64 1.34
N GLU A 516 28.04 18.89 2.00
CA GLU A 516 28.26 17.51 2.42
C GLU A 516 27.67 16.51 1.41
N TYR A 517 27.08 17.00 0.30
CA TYR A 517 26.51 16.14 -0.71
C TYR A 517 27.59 15.37 -1.46
N SER A 518 27.31 14.09 -1.69
CA SER A 518 28.17 13.20 -2.46
C SER A 518 27.36 12.53 -3.56
N LEU A 519 27.98 12.35 -4.73
CA LEU A 519 27.36 11.59 -5.81
C LEU A 519 27.23 10.12 -5.42
N HIS A 520 26.17 9.47 -5.89
CA HIS A 520 26.10 8.02 -5.81
C HIS A 520 27.32 7.42 -6.54
N PRO A 521 28.00 6.38 -6.01
CA PRO A 521 29.20 5.82 -6.63
C PRO A 521 29.01 5.39 -8.09
N GLN A 522 27.77 5.03 -8.44
CA GLN A 522 27.37 4.59 -9.78
C GLN A 522 26.59 5.65 -10.57
N ALA A 523 26.52 6.91 -10.11
CA ALA A 523 25.78 7.97 -10.81
C ALA A 523 26.37 8.25 -12.20
N ILE A 524 27.69 8.33 -12.31
CA ILE A 524 28.39 8.58 -13.58
C ILE A 524 28.16 7.42 -14.55
N VAL A 525 28.28 6.18 -14.07
CA VAL A 525 27.99 4.96 -14.83
C VAL A 525 26.56 5.00 -15.35
N LEU A 526 25.58 5.26 -14.48
CA LEU A 526 24.17 5.35 -14.84
C LEU A 526 23.93 6.38 -15.95
N SER A 527 24.51 7.58 -15.84
CA SER A 527 24.40 8.61 -16.87
C SER A 527 24.96 8.13 -18.20
N LYS A 528 26.20 7.64 -18.22
CA LYS A 528 26.83 7.17 -19.46
C LYS A 528 26.06 6.01 -20.10
N VAL A 529 25.51 5.09 -19.32
CA VAL A 529 24.70 3.98 -19.85
C VAL A 529 23.39 4.50 -20.44
N LYS A 530 22.74 5.48 -19.82
CA LYS A 530 21.55 6.13 -20.39
C LYS A 530 21.86 6.83 -21.71
N ASP A 531 22.97 7.54 -21.79
CA ASP A 531 23.39 8.22 -23.02
C ASP A 531 23.69 7.22 -24.13
N LYS A 532 24.39 6.12 -23.80
CA LYS A 532 24.66 5.02 -24.74
C LYS A 532 23.38 4.35 -25.24
N LEU A 533 22.38 4.14 -24.37
CA LEU A 533 21.09 3.58 -24.75
C LEU A 533 20.32 4.51 -25.69
N ALA A 534 20.31 5.82 -25.40
CA ALA A 534 19.67 6.81 -26.26
C ALA A 534 20.32 6.84 -27.66
N GLN A 535 21.66 6.81 -27.73
CA GLN A 535 22.39 6.73 -29.00
C GLN A 535 22.09 5.44 -29.77
N ALA A 536 22.07 4.28 -29.09
CA ALA A 536 21.77 3.00 -29.74
C ALA A 536 20.33 2.94 -30.30
N GLN A 537 19.37 3.54 -29.59
CA GLN A 537 17.99 3.64 -30.05
C GLN A 537 17.84 4.56 -31.27
N ASN A 538 18.70 5.58 -31.39
CA ASN A 538 18.75 6.49 -32.54
C ASN A 538 19.49 5.89 -33.74
N HIS A 539 20.63 5.21 -33.57
CA HIS A 539 21.37 4.60 -34.69
C HIS A 539 20.63 3.44 -35.36
N GLN A 540 19.79 2.71 -34.61
CA GLN A 540 18.89 1.79 -35.25
C GLN A 540 17.97 2.50 -36.26
N ALA A 541 17.75 3.82 -36.23
CA ALA A 541 16.91 4.57 -37.16
C ALA A 541 17.49 4.72 -38.58
N GLU A 542 18.79 5.02 -38.70
CA GLU A 542 19.45 5.44 -39.95
C GLU A 542 19.60 4.30 -40.99
N ASP A 543 19.77 3.05 -40.56
CA ASP A 543 19.96 1.89 -41.46
C ASP A 543 18.75 1.49 -42.33
N LYS A 544 17.60 2.18 -42.24
CA LYS A 544 16.44 1.92 -43.13
C LYS A 544 16.28 2.88 -44.30
N ASP A 545 17.01 4.01 -44.32
CA ASP A 545 16.98 4.88 -45.50
C ASP A 545 17.79 4.31 -46.68
N ASN A 546 18.53 3.22 -46.45
CA ASN A 546 19.13 2.38 -47.51
C ASN A 546 18.23 1.20 -47.96
N TYR A 547 17.01 1.07 -47.39
CA TYR A 547 16.03 0.03 -47.73
C TYR A 547 14.67 0.59 -48.21
N LYS A 548 14.60 1.90 -48.46
CA LYS A 548 13.61 2.52 -49.36
C LYS A 548 14.25 2.74 -50.70
#